data_AF-A0A971AYP1-F1
#
_entry.id   AF-A0A971AYP1-F1
#
_cell.length_a   1.000
_cell.length_b   1.000
_cell.length_c   1.000
_cell.angle_alpha   90.00
_cell.angle_beta   90.00
_cell.angle_gamma   90.00
#
_symmetry.space_group_name_H-M   'P 1'
#
loop_
_entity.id
_entity.type
_entity.pdbx_description
1 polymer ?
#
loop_
_entity_poly.entity_id
_entity_poly.type
_entity_poly.pdbx_seq_one_letter_code
_entity_poly.pdbx_strand_id
1 'polypeptide(L)'
;MVSGTPPPAPPAPRPTPPVPLDTCARIEAVGKAESSSDDRGRSVLSFLVSGLVHAVLMIVLATLVAVSLPGNRWDGSLILSASVDEPELERELMITATPSVNTVRRHDTHLPLPPAPVPDVDLYPELPPSEKPTMQLGDISLWPAEWGNLVHPLMGGGLEGRFNRAGRSGDGASDESEAAVERGLWWLVAHQRPDGSWNFDHREGNCRGLCRNPGTNTSTTGATAIALAPFLGAGYTHLNGQHAETVRRGLYYLQTRAVTTSNGIDLREGTMYAQGLASIVLCEAYAMTKDGDLKDLAQGALDFIEYAQAKNGGWRYELQEPGDTTVTGWQLMALKSGEMAGLRVRSPTMYMVNDFLDTVQSEEGAKYGYQDPSPRPATTAIGLLCRMYLRWPRSHPGLMGGVHYLDELGPSENNIYFNYYATQVMHHWQGSEWKRWNDRMRDYLVRTQSNQGHENGSWYFEHNHSGEGGRLYNTAMAIMTLEVYYRYMPLYRDSWKE
;
A
#
# COMPACT_ATOMS: atom_id res chain seq x y z
N MET A 1 47.21 48.68 -3.38
CA MET A 1 46.01 49.47 -3.03
C MET A 1 44.99 48.52 -2.44
N VAL A 2 44.63 48.78 -1.18
CA VAL A 2 43.40 48.42 -0.44
C VAL A 2 42.99 46.94 -0.37
N SER A 3 43.41 46.34 0.75
CA SER A 3 42.77 45.24 1.47
C SER A 3 41.40 45.66 2.06
N GLY A 4 40.36 44.86 1.88
CA GLY A 4 39.05 45.01 2.54
C GLY A 4 38.69 43.75 3.31
N THR A 5 38.90 43.77 4.63
CA THR A 5 38.44 42.75 5.58
C THR A 5 37.00 43.05 6.03
N PRO A 6 36.15 42.02 6.26
CA PRO A 6 34.79 42.20 6.77
C PRO A 6 34.78 42.60 8.28
N PRO A 7 33.70 43.24 8.77
CA PRO A 7 33.61 43.78 10.12
C PRO A 7 33.45 42.69 11.21
N PRO A 8 33.84 42.98 12.48
CA PRO A 8 33.85 42.00 13.57
C PRO A 8 32.47 41.74 14.18
N ALA A 9 32.30 40.52 14.71
CA ALA A 9 31.09 40.05 15.39
C ALA A 9 30.86 40.77 16.75
N PRO A 10 29.59 40.87 17.22
CA PRO A 10 29.25 41.54 18.46
C PRO A 10 29.68 40.75 19.71
N PRO A 11 29.91 41.42 20.85
CA PRO A 11 30.45 40.81 22.06
C PRO A 11 29.42 39.96 22.83
N ALA A 12 29.90 38.88 23.44
CA ALA A 12 29.12 37.96 24.28
C ALA A 12 28.62 38.64 25.58
N PRO A 13 27.44 38.24 26.10
CA PRO A 13 26.88 38.81 27.34
C PRO A 13 27.69 38.37 28.58
N ARG A 14 27.85 39.30 29.53
CA ARG A 14 28.59 39.09 30.80
C ARG A 14 27.79 38.21 31.77
N PRO A 15 28.47 37.39 32.60
CA PRO A 15 27.82 36.62 33.66
C PRO A 15 27.33 37.53 34.79
N THR A 16 26.12 37.26 35.29
CA THR A 16 25.54 37.89 36.48
C THR A 16 26.16 37.32 37.76
N PRO A 17 26.41 38.15 38.80
CA PRO A 17 26.95 37.69 40.08
C PRO A 17 25.88 36.98 40.93
N PRO A 18 26.27 36.09 41.86
CA PRO A 18 25.33 35.38 42.72
C PRO A 18 24.75 36.31 43.81
N VAL A 19 23.46 36.16 44.10
CA VAL A 19 22.78 36.82 45.21
C VAL A 19 22.92 35.96 46.48
N PRO A 20 23.18 36.52 47.67
CA PRO A 20 23.51 35.76 48.88
C PRO A 20 22.28 35.10 49.52
N LEU A 21 22.49 33.93 50.12
CA LEU A 21 21.59 33.28 51.08
C LEU A 21 21.91 33.77 52.49
N ASP A 22 20.94 34.41 53.15
CA ASP A 22 20.79 34.60 54.60
C ASP A 22 19.42 35.28 54.79
N THR A 23 18.53 34.99 55.74
CA THR A 23 18.54 34.15 56.94
C THR A 23 17.06 33.93 57.34
N CYS A 24 16.78 32.83 58.03
CA CYS A 24 15.54 32.64 58.79
C CYS A 24 15.33 33.77 59.83
N ALA A 25 14.10 34.28 59.95
CA ALA A 25 13.39 34.56 61.22
C ALA A 25 12.37 35.71 61.08
N ARG A 26 11.10 35.36 60.84
CA ARG A 26 9.87 35.97 61.39
C ARG A 26 8.71 35.58 60.51
N ILE A 27 7.83 34.72 61.02
CA ILE A 27 6.37 34.86 61.04
C ILE A 27 5.91 33.69 61.93
N GLU A 28 5.97 33.91 63.24
CA GLU A 28 5.03 33.28 64.16
C GLU A 28 4.01 34.35 64.53
N ALA A 29 2.76 33.90 64.66
CA ALA A 29 1.55 34.61 65.08
C ALA A 29 0.91 35.54 64.04
N VAL A 30 -0.03 35.01 63.24
CA VAL A 30 -1.44 35.45 63.17
C VAL A 30 -2.31 34.30 62.64
N GLY A 31 -3.33 33.89 63.40
CA GLY A 31 -4.57 33.33 62.83
C GLY A 31 -4.71 31.82 62.76
N LYS A 32 -4.96 31.15 63.89
CA LYS A 32 -5.80 29.94 63.91
C LYS A 32 -7.20 30.33 63.44
N ALA A 33 -7.56 29.99 62.20
CA ALA A 33 -8.95 29.97 61.75
C ALA A 33 -9.44 28.52 61.84
N GLU A 34 -10.37 28.28 62.76
CA GLU A 34 -11.13 27.04 62.86
C GLU A 34 -11.88 26.81 61.54
N SER A 35 -11.52 25.77 60.80
CA SER A 35 -12.34 25.29 59.68
C SER A 35 -13.59 24.64 60.27
N SER A 36 -14.69 25.37 60.33
CA SER A 36 -15.98 24.82 60.72
C SER A 36 -16.40 23.74 59.72
N SER A 37 -17.01 22.67 60.22
CA SER A 37 -17.55 21.55 59.45
C SER A 37 -18.66 21.93 58.47
N ASP A 38 -19.04 23.21 58.39
CA ASP A 38 -20.21 23.70 57.64
C ASP A 38 -19.88 24.04 56.17
N ASP A 39 -18.61 24.34 55.84
CA ASP A 39 -18.21 24.71 54.47
C ASP A 39 -18.03 23.50 53.54
N ARG A 40 -17.65 22.34 54.09
CA ARG A 40 -17.60 21.08 53.30
C ARG A 40 -18.99 20.59 52.91
N GLY A 41 -19.99 20.80 53.77
CA GLY A 41 -21.38 20.40 53.49
C GLY A 41 -21.98 21.18 52.32
N ARG A 42 -21.71 22.48 52.24
CA ARG A 42 -22.20 23.35 51.15
C ARG A 42 -21.54 23.03 49.81
N SER A 43 -20.24 22.77 49.78
CA SER A 43 -19.51 22.36 48.57
C SER A 43 -20.04 21.05 47.97
N VAL A 44 -20.27 20.04 48.80
CA VAL A 44 -20.81 18.73 48.35
C VAL A 44 -22.26 18.87 47.89
N LEU A 45 -23.07 19.68 48.57
CA LEU A 45 -24.45 19.93 48.18
C LEU A 45 -24.54 20.64 46.81
N SER A 46 -23.65 21.61 46.54
CA SER A 46 -23.59 22.28 45.24
C SER A 46 -23.17 21.35 44.10
N PHE A 47 -22.25 20.41 44.36
CA PHE A 47 -21.88 19.38 43.37
C PHE A 47 -23.03 18.40 43.09
N LEU A 48 -23.75 17.96 44.13
CA LEU A 48 -24.90 17.06 43.98
C LEU A 48 -26.06 17.73 43.26
N VAL A 49 -26.35 19.00 43.57
CA VAL A 49 -27.39 19.78 42.87
C VAL A 49 -26.99 20.02 41.41
N SER A 50 -25.73 20.35 41.13
CA SER A 50 -25.24 20.50 39.75
C SER A 50 -25.32 19.18 38.98
N GLY A 51 -24.94 18.05 39.60
CA GLY A 51 -25.06 16.73 39.00
C GLY A 51 -26.51 16.34 38.70
N LEU A 52 -27.44 16.66 39.60
CA LEU A 52 -28.87 16.42 39.40
C LEU A 52 -29.42 17.25 38.23
N VAL A 53 -29.04 18.53 38.14
CA VAL A 53 -29.46 19.41 37.05
C VAL A 53 -28.94 18.89 35.70
N HIS A 54 -27.67 18.48 35.62
CA HIS A 54 -27.13 17.92 34.38
C HIS A 54 -27.78 16.58 34.01
N ALA A 55 -28.06 15.70 34.99
CA ALA A 55 -28.74 14.44 34.74
C ALA A 55 -30.16 14.65 34.19
N VAL A 56 -30.92 15.59 34.76
CA VAL A 56 -32.26 15.96 34.26
C VAL A 56 -32.16 16.54 32.85
N LEU A 57 -31.16 17.40 32.57
CA LEU A 57 -30.96 17.99 31.25
C LEU A 57 -30.64 16.93 30.19
N MET A 58 -29.82 15.92 30.54
CA MET A 58 -29.50 14.79 29.66
C MET A 58 -30.71 13.88 29.40
N ILE A 59 -31.56 13.66 30.40
CA ILE A 59 -32.81 12.91 30.24
C ILE A 59 -33.78 13.67 29.32
N VAL A 60 -33.93 14.99 29.52
CA VAL A 60 -34.75 15.84 28.65
C VAL A 60 -34.22 15.80 27.21
N LEU A 61 -32.90 15.94 27.02
CA LEU A 61 -32.27 15.86 25.69
C LEU A 61 -32.48 14.48 25.04
N ALA A 62 -32.30 13.40 25.79
CA ALA A 62 -32.51 12.03 25.32
C ALA A 62 -33.97 11.78 24.93
N THR A 63 -34.93 12.31 25.70
CA THR A 63 -36.36 12.20 25.36
C THR A 63 -36.73 13.04 24.14
N LEU A 64 -36.14 14.22 23.96
CA LEU A 64 -36.35 15.05 22.77
C LEU A 64 -35.80 14.37 21.51
N VAL A 65 -34.63 13.73 21.60
CA VAL A 65 -34.04 12.94 20.51
C VAL A 65 -34.90 11.71 20.20
N ALA A 66 -35.38 11.00 21.23
CA ALA A 66 -36.23 9.82 21.07
C ALA A 66 -37.61 10.15 20.45
N VAL A 67 -38.16 11.34 20.72
CA VAL A 67 -39.43 11.81 20.15
C VAL A 67 -39.26 12.42 18.74
N SER A 68 -38.05 12.82 18.34
CA SER A 68 -37.78 13.43 17.03
C SER A 68 -37.44 12.41 15.93
N LEU A 69 -37.32 11.12 16.26
CA LEU A 69 -37.09 10.06 15.28
C LEU A 69 -38.44 9.48 14.82
N PRO A 70 -38.79 9.54 13.52
CA PRO A 70 -39.98 8.88 13.01
C PRO A 70 -39.81 7.36 13.17
N GLY A 71 -40.79 6.75 13.84
CA GLY A 71 -40.66 5.45 14.46
C GLY A 71 -40.42 4.28 13.50
N ASN A 72 -39.59 3.34 13.95
CA ASN A 72 -39.59 1.98 13.43
C ASN A 72 -39.92 1.04 14.60
N ARG A 73 -41.14 0.49 14.58
CA ARG A 73 -41.59 -0.56 15.50
C ARG A 73 -40.89 -1.86 15.09
N TRP A 74 -40.14 -2.46 16.01
CA TRP A 74 -39.56 -3.78 15.84
C TRP A 74 -40.51 -4.82 16.44
N ASP A 75 -41.29 -5.47 15.60
CA ASP A 75 -41.96 -6.73 15.93
C ASP A 75 -41.21 -7.87 15.22
N GLY A 76 -40.78 -8.86 16.02
CA GLY A 76 -40.78 -10.28 15.64
C GLY A 76 -39.75 -10.78 14.62
N SER A 77 -38.69 -11.40 15.13
CA SER A 77 -38.07 -12.65 14.63
C SER A 77 -38.29 -13.01 13.15
N LEU A 78 -37.26 -12.79 12.33
CA LEU A 78 -37.07 -13.53 11.08
C LEU A 78 -35.60 -13.95 10.98
N ILE A 79 -35.35 -15.26 11.15
CA ILE A 79 -34.10 -15.90 10.74
C ILE A 79 -34.11 -15.86 9.21
N LEU A 80 -33.34 -14.94 8.63
CA LEU A 80 -33.08 -14.91 7.20
C LEU A 80 -31.58 -15.05 7.00
N SER A 81 -31.18 -16.20 6.46
CA SER A 81 -29.91 -16.38 5.76
C SER A 81 -29.84 -15.33 4.65
N ALA A 82 -29.17 -14.20 4.92
CA ALA A 82 -28.95 -13.16 3.94
C ALA A 82 -27.60 -13.44 3.25
N SER A 83 -27.68 -13.91 2.01
CA SER A 83 -26.71 -13.52 0.99
C SER A 83 -26.65 -12.00 1.02
N VAL A 84 -25.49 -11.45 1.37
CA VAL A 84 -25.27 -10.01 1.38
C VAL A 84 -25.21 -9.55 -0.07
N ASP A 85 -26.33 -9.10 -0.60
CA ASP A 85 -26.35 -8.23 -1.76
C ASP A 85 -25.82 -6.86 -1.30
N GLU A 86 -24.53 -6.61 -1.54
CA GLU A 86 -23.92 -5.30 -1.26
C GLU A 86 -24.45 -4.24 -2.24
N PRO A 87 -24.96 -3.09 -1.76
CA PRO A 87 -25.56 -2.07 -2.61
C PRO A 87 -24.54 -1.27 -3.44
N GLU A 88 -25.07 -0.62 -4.48
CA GLU A 88 -24.49 0.10 -5.63
C GLU A 88 -23.31 1.09 -5.43
N LEU A 89 -22.70 1.18 -4.24
CA LEU A 89 -21.46 1.96 -4.02
C LEU A 89 -20.24 1.37 -4.75
N GLU A 90 -20.29 0.08 -5.14
CA GLU A 90 -19.16 -0.65 -5.73
C GLU A 90 -18.85 -0.30 -7.20
N ARG A 91 -19.75 0.40 -7.91
CA ARG A 91 -19.53 0.84 -9.30
C ARG A 91 -18.65 2.09 -9.43
N GLU A 92 -18.48 2.85 -8.35
CA GLU A 92 -17.76 4.14 -8.39
C GLU A 92 -16.24 3.98 -8.16
N LEU A 93 -15.77 2.73 -7.99
CA LEU A 93 -14.43 2.43 -7.48
C LEU A 93 -13.28 2.49 -8.49
N MET A 94 -13.55 2.70 -9.77
CA MET A 94 -12.53 2.90 -10.79
C MET A 94 -13.06 3.82 -11.92
N ILE A 95 -12.89 5.13 -11.75
CA ILE A 95 -12.56 6.07 -12.85
C ILE A 95 -13.60 6.25 -13.99
N THR A 96 -14.19 7.45 -14.02
CA THR A 96 -14.42 8.14 -15.30
C THR A 96 -13.22 9.05 -15.58
N ALA A 97 -12.27 8.59 -16.40
CA ALA A 97 -11.15 9.42 -16.83
C ALA A 97 -11.68 10.48 -17.80
N THR A 98 -11.72 11.74 -17.38
CA THR A 98 -11.84 12.85 -18.33
C THR A 98 -10.42 13.27 -18.72
N PRO A 99 -10.06 13.24 -20.02
CA PRO A 99 -8.72 13.62 -20.43
C PRO A 99 -8.54 15.13 -20.26
N SER A 100 -7.82 15.56 -19.23
CA SER A 100 -7.36 16.95 -19.13
C SER A 100 -6.19 17.14 -20.09
N VAL A 101 -6.45 17.71 -21.27
CA VAL A 101 -5.43 18.18 -22.19
C VAL A 101 -4.87 19.48 -21.65
N ASN A 102 -3.79 19.40 -20.88
CA ASN A 102 -2.93 20.55 -20.63
C ASN A 102 -1.59 20.34 -21.34
N THR A 103 -1.07 21.40 -21.95
CA THR A 103 0.23 21.43 -22.62
C THR A 103 1.34 21.20 -21.60
N VAL A 104 1.71 19.94 -21.45
CA VAL A 104 2.71 19.47 -20.50
C VAL A 104 4.07 19.35 -21.19
N ARG A 105 5.11 19.85 -20.50
CA ARG A 105 6.50 19.54 -20.80
C ARG A 105 6.75 18.08 -20.40
N ARG A 106 6.80 17.17 -21.37
CA ARG A 106 7.16 15.76 -21.12
C ARG A 106 8.60 15.69 -20.61
N HIS A 107 8.85 14.75 -19.70
CA HIS A 107 10.21 14.49 -19.24
C HIS A 107 11.09 14.08 -20.44
N ASP A 108 12.29 14.66 -20.57
CA ASP A 108 13.26 14.22 -21.56
C ASP A 108 13.65 12.76 -21.21
N THR A 109 13.47 11.84 -22.15
CA THR A 109 13.77 10.41 -21.95
C THR A 109 15.26 10.17 -21.97
N HIS A 110 15.79 9.62 -20.87
CA HIS A 110 17.18 9.20 -20.75
C HIS A 110 17.39 7.72 -21.10
N LEU A 111 16.36 6.87 -20.99
CA LEU A 111 16.42 5.48 -21.44
C LEU A 111 16.48 5.42 -22.98
N PRO A 112 17.42 4.67 -23.58
CA PRO A 112 17.53 4.56 -25.05
C PRO A 112 16.30 3.84 -25.62
N LEU A 113 15.78 4.34 -26.75
CA LEU A 113 14.62 3.74 -27.42
C LEU A 113 14.94 2.26 -27.77
N PRO A 114 14.20 1.30 -27.20
CA PRO A 114 14.32 -0.11 -27.55
C PRO A 114 13.99 -0.39 -29.02
N PRO A 115 14.78 -1.22 -29.75
CA PRO A 115 14.28 -1.82 -30.99
C PRO A 115 13.09 -2.73 -30.67
N ALA A 116 12.02 -2.66 -31.47
CA ALA A 116 10.84 -3.49 -31.26
C ALA A 116 10.96 -4.82 -32.02
N PRO A 117 11.17 -5.97 -31.35
CA PRO A 117 10.86 -7.26 -31.96
C PRO A 117 9.35 -7.47 -31.96
N VAL A 118 8.80 -7.96 -33.07
CA VAL A 118 7.41 -8.45 -33.15
C VAL A 118 7.45 -9.91 -32.72
N PRO A 119 6.91 -10.29 -31.54
CA PRO A 119 6.80 -11.70 -31.21
C PRO A 119 5.80 -12.36 -32.15
N ASP A 120 6.22 -13.46 -32.80
CA ASP A 120 5.31 -14.34 -33.52
C ASP A 120 4.44 -15.05 -32.48
N VAL A 121 3.11 -14.87 -32.58
CA VAL A 121 2.14 -15.26 -31.54
C VAL A 121 1.90 -16.78 -31.49
N ASP A 122 2.57 -17.55 -32.35
CA ASP A 122 2.28 -18.97 -32.56
C ASP A 122 3.18 -19.96 -31.81
N LEU A 123 4.12 -19.51 -30.98
CA LEU A 123 4.96 -20.41 -30.20
C LEU A 123 5.04 -19.92 -28.76
N TYR A 124 4.26 -20.54 -27.87
CA TYR A 124 4.79 -20.79 -26.53
C TYR A 124 6.03 -21.65 -26.76
N PRO A 125 7.27 -21.14 -26.57
CA PRO A 125 8.39 -22.08 -26.49
C PRO A 125 8.01 -23.10 -25.42
N GLU A 126 8.14 -24.39 -25.73
CA GLU A 126 8.14 -25.41 -24.68
C GLU A 126 9.07 -24.89 -23.60
N LEU A 127 8.53 -24.65 -22.40
CA LEU A 127 9.31 -24.12 -21.28
C LEU A 127 10.58 -24.97 -21.20
N PRO A 128 11.79 -24.39 -21.38
CA PRO A 128 13.00 -25.14 -21.17
C PRO A 128 12.93 -25.71 -19.74
N PRO A 129 13.38 -26.95 -19.51
CA PRO A 129 13.38 -27.53 -18.17
C PRO A 129 14.10 -26.54 -17.25
N SER A 130 13.37 -26.06 -16.23
CA SER A 130 13.77 -25.11 -15.19
C SER A 130 15.30 -25.05 -15.00
N GLU A 131 15.98 -24.22 -15.80
CA GLU A 131 17.34 -23.82 -15.46
C GLU A 131 17.18 -22.77 -14.38
N LYS A 132 17.45 -23.20 -13.14
CA LYS A 132 17.44 -22.35 -11.96
C LYS A 132 18.21 -21.06 -12.28
N PRO A 133 17.56 -19.88 -12.27
CA PRO A 133 18.27 -18.63 -12.53
C PRO A 133 19.34 -18.47 -11.48
N THR A 134 20.61 -18.61 -11.87
CA THR A 134 21.74 -18.39 -10.99
C THR A 134 22.23 -16.98 -11.27
N MET A 135 21.74 -16.01 -10.51
CA MET A 135 22.31 -14.66 -10.52
C MET A 135 23.63 -14.72 -9.74
N GLN A 136 24.74 -14.39 -10.41
CA GLN A 136 26.03 -14.24 -9.73
C GLN A 136 25.98 -12.98 -8.86
N LEU A 137 26.06 -13.19 -7.55
CA LEU A 137 26.23 -12.12 -6.56
C LEU A 137 27.55 -11.39 -6.84
N GLY A 138 27.47 -10.11 -7.20
CA GLY A 138 28.48 -9.17 -6.72
C GLY A 138 28.15 -8.87 -5.25
N ASP A 139 29.16 -8.62 -4.41
CA ASP A 139 28.99 -8.32 -2.99
C ASP A 139 28.18 -7.02 -2.79
N ILE A 140 26.85 -7.12 -2.80
CA ILE A 140 25.93 -6.01 -2.50
C ILE A 140 25.56 -6.11 -1.03
N SER A 141 26.44 -5.57 -0.17
CA SER A 141 26.10 -5.18 1.19
C SER A 141 25.27 -3.89 1.13
N LEU A 142 23.94 -3.99 1.31
CA LEU A 142 23.02 -2.83 1.26
C LEU A 142 23.11 -1.87 2.46
N TRP A 143 24.09 -2.04 3.36
CA TRP A 143 24.22 -1.25 4.59
C TRP A 143 25.69 -0.83 4.84
N PRO A 144 26.00 0.47 4.98
CA PRO A 144 27.28 0.92 5.54
C PRO A 144 27.36 0.52 7.01
N ALA A 145 28.47 -0.09 7.43
CA ALA A 145 28.72 -0.59 8.80
C ALA A 145 28.67 0.48 9.92
N GLU A 146 28.44 1.75 9.58
CA GLU A 146 28.60 2.91 10.47
C GLU A 146 27.30 3.34 11.17
N TRP A 147 26.14 2.76 10.81
CA TRP A 147 24.82 3.10 11.39
C TRP A 147 24.37 2.20 12.57
N GLY A 148 25.31 1.45 13.15
CA GLY A 148 25.02 0.26 13.95
C GLY A 148 24.43 0.41 15.35
N ASN A 149 23.83 1.53 15.81
CA ASN A 149 23.47 1.61 17.25
C ASN A 149 22.18 2.37 17.68
N LEU A 150 21.25 2.76 16.80
CA LEU A 150 20.05 3.50 17.26
C LEU A 150 18.68 3.06 16.74
N VAL A 151 18.56 1.96 16.01
CA VAL A 151 17.26 1.41 15.63
C VAL A 151 17.36 -0.11 15.63
N HIS A 152 16.67 -0.81 16.53
CA HIS A 152 16.47 -2.25 16.36
C HIS A 152 15.62 -2.45 15.10
N PRO A 153 16.14 -3.04 14.01
CA PRO A 153 15.36 -3.24 12.80
C PRO A 153 14.53 -4.51 12.97
N LEU A 154 13.21 -4.39 12.85
CA LEU A 154 12.42 -5.50 12.32
C LEU A 154 12.89 -5.66 10.86
N MET A 155 13.82 -6.59 10.61
CA MET A 155 14.43 -6.90 9.30
C MET A 155 13.46 -7.70 8.39
N GLY A 156 12.22 -7.24 8.26
CA GLY A 156 11.21 -7.83 7.39
C GLY A 156 10.71 -6.83 6.36
N GLY A 157 10.12 -7.31 5.27
CA GLY A 157 9.55 -6.52 4.18
C GLY A 157 10.46 -6.23 2.98
N GLY A 158 11.76 -6.53 3.06
CA GLY A 158 12.73 -6.25 1.98
C GLY A 158 12.55 -7.09 0.70
N LEU A 159 13.32 -6.72 -0.33
CA LEU A 159 13.26 -7.29 -1.68
C LEU A 159 14.24 -8.48 -1.88
N GLU A 160 14.97 -8.89 -0.85
CA GLU A 160 16.07 -9.84 -0.96
C GLU A 160 15.62 -11.23 -1.42
N GLY A 161 14.38 -11.62 -1.12
CA GLY A 161 13.81 -12.89 -1.54
C GLY A 161 13.75 -13.05 -3.06
N ARG A 162 13.65 -11.95 -3.81
CA ARG A 162 13.56 -11.94 -5.28
C ARG A 162 14.85 -12.44 -5.95
N PHE A 163 16.01 -12.27 -5.30
CA PHE A 163 17.31 -12.70 -5.83
C PHE A 163 17.62 -14.17 -5.56
N ASN A 164 16.85 -14.85 -4.71
CA ASN A 164 17.00 -16.27 -4.41
C ASN A 164 15.64 -17.00 -4.44
N ARG A 165 14.86 -16.75 -5.50
CA ARG A 165 13.53 -17.37 -5.70
C ARG A 165 13.57 -18.90 -5.62
N ALA A 166 14.53 -19.52 -6.31
CA ALA A 166 14.67 -20.98 -6.37
C ALA A 166 15.05 -21.62 -5.02
N GLY A 167 15.77 -20.91 -4.15
CA GLY A 167 16.14 -21.40 -2.82
C GLY A 167 15.00 -21.36 -1.80
N ARG A 168 13.86 -20.77 -2.15
CA ARG A 168 12.76 -20.45 -1.22
C ARG A 168 11.45 -21.12 -1.56
N SER A 169 11.44 -22.07 -2.50
CA SER A 169 10.25 -22.83 -2.84
C SER A 169 9.58 -23.48 -1.60
N GLY A 170 10.37 -23.91 -0.62
CA GLY A 170 9.87 -24.45 0.66
C GLY A 170 9.16 -23.47 1.61
N ASP A 171 9.24 -22.14 1.39
CA ASP A 171 8.59 -21.11 2.23
C ASP A 171 7.12 -20.84 1.84
N GLY A 172 6.62 -21.44 0.76
CA GLY A 172 5.24 -21.24 0.31
C GLY A 172 4.92 -21.61 -1.14
N ALA A 173 5.89 -22.05 -1.94
CA ALA A 173 5.67 -22.44 -3.33
C ALA A 173 5.57 -23.96 -3.50
N SER A 174 5.04 -24.34 -4.66
CA SER A 174 5.27 -25.63 -5.31
C SER A 174 5.89 -25.41 -6.69
N ASP A 175 6.50 -26.44 -7.27
CA ASP A 175 7.06 -26.37 -8.63
C ASP A 175 5.98 -25.99 -9.66
N GLU A 176 4.74 -26.45 -9.47
CA GLU A 176 3.60 -26.09 -10.32
C GLU A 176 3.22 -24.61 -10.19
N SER A 177 3.29 -24.05 -8.99
CA SER A 177 3.03 -22.63 -8.76
C SER A 177 4.10 -21.74 -9.40
N GLU A 178 5.36 -22.18 -9.37
CA GLU A 178 6.46 -21.46 -9.99
C GLU A 178 6.37 -21.52 -11.52
N ALA A 179 6.01 -22.68 -12.06
CA ALA A 179 5.71 -22.82 -13.48
C ALA A 179 4.48 -21.99 -13.89
N ALA A 180 3.48 -21.84 -13.02
CA ALA A 180 2.32 -20.99 -13.28
C ALA A 180 2.70 -19.50 -13.35
N VAL A 181 3.57 -19.02 -12.47
CA VAL A 181 4.13 -17.66 -12.54
C VAL A 181 4.84 -17.44 -13.88
N GLU A 182 5.76 -18.33 -14.28
CA GLU A 182 6.48 -18.18 -15.55
C GLU A 182 5.57 -18.19 -16.77
N ARG A 183 4.55 -19.06 -16.82
CA ARG A 183 3.54 -19.03 -17.89
C ARG A 183 2.77 -17.70 -17.92
N GLY A 184 2.45 -17.14 -16.75
CA GLY A 184 1.81 -15.83 -16.64
C GLY A 184 2.69 -14.69 -17.14
N LEU A 185 3.99 -14.71 -16.82
CA LEU A 185 4.96 -13.73 -17.32
C LEU A 185 5.10 -13.80 -18.85
N TRP A 186 5.18 -15.00 -19.42
CA TRP A 186 5.18 -15.17 -20.88
C TRP A 186 3.89 -14.66 -21.53
N TRP A 187 2.74 -14.88 -20.91
CA TRP A 187 1.49 -14.29 -21.37
C TRP A 187 1.56 -12.75 -21.35
N LEU A 188 2.12 -12.14 -20.30
CA LEU A 188 2.32 -10.68 -20.26
C LEU A 188 3.27 -10.19 -21.36
N VAL A 189 4.38 -10.90 -21.63
CA VAL A 189 5.30 -10.59 -22.75
C VAL A 189 4.55 -10.54 -24.08
N ALA A 190 3.73 -11.56 -24.37
CA ALA A 190 2.96 -11.65 -25.62
C ALA A 190 1.97 -10.48 -25.79
N HIS A 191 1.51 -9.90 -24.69
CA HIS A 191 0.54 -8.79 -24.69
C HIS A 191 1.20 -7.40 -24.65
N GLN A 192 2.53 -7.30 -24.59
CA GLN A 192 3.24 -6.01 -24.62
C GLN A 192 3.19 -5.40 -26.03
N ARG A 193 2.75 -4.14 -26.13
CA ARG A 193 2.64 -3.39 -27.39
C ARG A 193 4.01 -2.98 -27.94
N PRO A 194 4.13 -2.60 -29.24
CA PRO A 194 5.39 -2.16 -29.85
C PRO A 194 6.05 -0.94 -29.22
N ASP A 195 5.30 -0.07 -28.54
CA ASP A 195 5.81 1.08 -27.80
C ASP A 195 6.25 0.76 -26.36
N GLY A 196 6.12 -0.50 -25.93
CA GLY A 196 6.48 -0.97 -24.60
C GLY A 196 5.34 -0.96 -23.58
N SER A 197 4.18 -0.40 -23.93
CA SER A 197 3.02 -0.32 -23.03
C SER A 197 2.20 -1.61 -22.98
N TRP A 198 1.34 -1.69 -21.97
CA TRP A 198 0.18 -2.59 -21.93
C TRP A 198 -1.11 -1.78 -21.93
N ASN A 199 -2.21 -2.44 -22.31
CA ASN A 199 -3.55 -1.86 -22.27
C ASN A 199 -4.50 -2.88 -21.63
N PHE A 200 -5.44 -2.42 -20.81
CA PHE A 200 -6.51 -3.28 -20.27
C PHE A 200 -7.45 -3.75 -21.38
N ASP A 201 -7.65 -2.95 -22.42
CA ASP A 201 -8.48 -3.34 -23.56
C ASP A 201 -7.71 -4.25 -24.55
N HIS A 202 -7.93 -5.55 -24.42
CA HIS A 202 -7.32 -6.57 -25.28
C HIS A 202 -8.03 -6.78 -26.63
N ARG A 203 -9.07 -5.98 -26.94
CA ARG A 203 -9.63 -5.92 -28.31
C ARG A 203 -8.67 -5.27 -29.29
N GLU A 204 -7.75 -4.46 -28.76
CA GLU A 204 -6.73 -3.75 -29.52
C GLU A 204 -5.32 -4.33 -29.32
N GLY A 205 -4.34 -3.76 -30.01
CA GLY A 205 -2.92 -4.11 -29.84
C GLY A 205 -2.58 -5.51 -30.35
N ASN A 206 -1.62 -6.16 -29.69
CA ASN A 206 -1.12 -7.47 -30.11
C ASN A 206 -2.15 -8.59 -29.97
N CYS A 207 -3.07 -8.48 -28.98
CA CYS A 207 -4.07 -9.51 -28.72
C CYS A 207 -5.19 -9.54 -29.78
N ARG A 208 -5.53 -8.39 -30.39
CA ARG A 208 -6.51 -8.28 -31.48
C ARG A 208 -7.87 -8.93 -31.16
N GLY A 209 -8.29 -8.91 -29.89
CA GLY A 209 -9.56 -9.49 -29.42
C GLY A 209 -9.59 -11.01 -29.31
N LEU A 210 -8.43 -11.69 -29.37
CA LEU A 210 -8.35 -13.15 -29.23
C LEU A 210 -8.55 -13.62 -27.77
N CYS A 211 -8.22 -12.77 -26.79
CA CYS A 211 -8.55 -13.01 -25.39
C CYS A 211 -9.95 -12.50 -25.07
N ARG A 212 -10.71 -13.29 -24.30
CA ARG A 212 -11.98 -12.84 -23.70
C ARG A 212 -11.70 -11.93 -22.51
N ASN A 213 -12.77 -11.23 -22.10
CA ASN A 213 -12.82 -10.38 -20.93
C ASN A 213 -11.82 -9.20 -20.98
N PRO A 214 -11.91 -8.35 -22.03
CA PRO A 214 -11.13 -7.13 -22.09
C PRO A 214 -11.56 -6.18 -20.98
N GLY A 215 -10.61 -5.40 -20.48
CA GLY A 215 -10.91 -4.29 -19.59
C GLY A 215 -11.49 -3.09 -20.34
N THR A 216 -12.13 -2.20 -19.59
CA THR A 216 -12.69 -0.93 -20.09
C THR A 216 -11.89 0.28 -19.65
N ASN A 217 -10.96 0.13 -18.70
CA ASN A 217 -10.14 1.23 -18.20
C ASN A 217 -9.11 1.66 -19.27
N THR A 218 -8.95 2.97 -19.44
CA THR A 218 -8.11 3.57 -20.50
C THR A 218 -6.73 4.02 -20.01
N SER A 219 -6.41 3.85 -18.72
CA SER A 219 -5.12 4.25 -18.17
C SER A 219 -3.99 3.35 -18.67
N THR A 220 -3.20 3.85 -19.62
CA THR A 220 -2.03 3.15 -20.16
C THR A 220 -0.91 3.04 -19.14
N THR A 221 -0.78 4.04 -18.27
CA THR A 221 0.21 4.10 -17.19
C THR A 221 -0.14 3.07 -16.12
N GLY A 222 -1.41 2.98 -15.72
CA GLY A 222 -1.89 1.95 -14.79
C GLY A 222 -1.73 0.54 -15.36
N ALA A 223 -2.12 0.31 -16.62
CA ALA A 223 -1.98 -0.98 -17.29
C ALA A 223 -0.52 -1.42 -17.42
N THR A 224 0.37 -0.50 -17.78
CA THR A 224 1.80 -0.77 -17.92
C THR A 224 2.44 -1.06 -16.56
N ALA A 225 2.11 -0.28 -15.54
CA ALA A 225 2.66 -0.47 -14.20
C ALA A 225 2.21 -1.80 -13.57
N ILE A 226 0.91 -2.14 -13.64
CA ILE A 226 0.42 -3.41 -13.08
C ILE A 226 1.02 -4.61 -13.83
N ALA A 227 1.26 -4.51 -15.14
CA ALA A 227 1.91 -5.57 -15.93
C ALA A 227 3.41 -5.71 -15.64
N LEU A 228 4.10 -4.62 -15.31
CA LEU A 228 5.53 -4.63 -14.95
C LEU A 228 5.79 -5.20 -13.56
N ALA A 229 4.89 -4.95 -12.61
CA ALA A 229 5.09 -5.36 -11.22
C ALA A 229 5.41 -6.86 -11.05
N PRO A 230 4.73 -7.82 -11.72
CA PRO A 230 5.11 -9.23 -11.73
C PRO A 230 6.56 -9.50 -12.15
N PHE A 231 7.05 -8.90 -13.24
CA PHE A 231 8.44 -9.13 -13.68
C PHE A 231 9.45 -8.76 -12.60
N LEU A 232 9.28 -7.58 -11.99
CA LEU A 232 10.12 -7.13 -10.89
C LEU A 232 9.98 -8.04 -9.66
N GLY A 233 8.78 -8.57 -9.41
CA GLY A 233 8.52 -9.52 -8.33
C GLY A 233 9.32 -10.80 -8.50
N ALA A 234 9.26 -11.40 -9.68
CA ALA A 234 10.02 -12.58 -10.10
C ALA A 234 11.55 -12.38 -10.17
N GLY A 235 12.05 -11.17 -9.93
CA GLY A 235 13.48 -10.85 -9.93
C GLY A 235 14.02 -10.41 -11.30
N TYR A 236 13.17 -10.32 -12.32
CA TYR A 236 13.59 -9.82 -13.64
C TYR A 236 13.67 -8.30 -13.65
N THR A 237 14.77 -7.75 -14.14
CA THR A 237 14.98 -6.29 -14.22
C THR A 237 15.28 -5.88 -15.65
N HIS A 238 15.29 -4.58 -15.94
CA HIS A 238 15.70 -4.08 -17.26
C HIS A 238 17.18 -4.28 -17.58
N LEU A 239 18.00 -4.69 -16.60
CA LEU A 239 19.42 -4.94 -16.77
C LEU A 239 19.77 -6.43 -16.90
N ASN A 240 18.90 -7.34 -16.43
CA ASN A 240 19.22 -8.77 -16.36
C ASN A 240 17.98 -9.67 -16.47
N GLY A 241 18.22 -10.92 -16.90
CA GLY A 241 17.21 -11.96 -17.02
C GLY A 241 16.54 -12.04 -18.39
N GLN A 242 15.79 -13.12 -18.62
CA GLN A 242 15.18 -13.44 -19.92
C GLN A 242 14.14 -12.41 -20.39
N HIS A 243 13.54 -11.65 -19.46
CA HIS A 243 12.54 -10.62 -19.74
C HIS A 243 13.11 -9.19 -19.68
N ALA A 244 14.45 -9.02 -19.67
CA ALA A 244 15.07 -7.71 -19.49
C ALA A 244 14.59 -6.68 -20.51
N GLU A 245 14.46 -7.08 -21.78
CA GLU A 245 13.97 -6.19 -22.83
C GLU A 245 12.51 -5.78 -22.62
N THR A 246 11.65 -6.71 -22.21
CA THR A 246 10.25 -6.44 -21.87
C THR A 246 10.15 -5.43 -20.73
N VAL A 247 10.92 -5.61 -19.66
CA VAL A 247 10.95 -4.69 -18.51
C VAL A 247 11.47 -3.32 -18.93
N ARG A 248 12.58 -3.27 -19.68
CA ARG A 248 13.18 -2.02 -20.17
C ARG A 248 12.20 -1.20 -21.01
N ARG A 249 11.46 -1.85 -21.90
CA ARG A 249 10.43 -1.23 -22.76
C ARG A 249 9.27 -0.66 -21.96
N GLY A 250 8.81 -1.37 -20.94
CA GLY A 250 7.75 -0.86 -20.06
C GLY A 250 8.21 0.32 -19.20
N LEU A 251 9.40 0.27 -18.61
CA LEU A 251 9.97 1.38 -17.85
C LEU A 251 10.20 2.61 -18.74
N TYR A 252 10.71 2.40 -19.96
CA TYR A 252 10.82 3.45 -20.97
C TYR A 252 9.46 4.08 -21.25
N TYR A 253 8.41 3.27 -21.44
CA TYR A 253 7.06 3.79 -21.68
C TYR A 253 6.59 4.67 -20.51
N LEU A 254 6.71 4.21 -19.26
CA LEU A 254 6.35 5.01 -18.08
C LEU A 254 7.10 6.35 -18.04
N GLN A 255 8.40 6.36 -18.35
CA GLN A 255 9.18 7.60 -18.44
C GLN A 255 8.63 8.55 -19.51
N THR A 256 8.16 8.06 -20.67
CA THR A 256 7.56 8.92 -21.71
C THR A 256 6.21 9.53 -21.32
N ARG A 257 5.51 8.91 -20.36
CA ARG A 257 4.23 9.39 -19.81
C ARG A 257 4.43 10.36 -18.65
N ALA A 258 5.62 10.39 -18.06
CA ALA A 258 5.96 11.24 -16.93
C ALA A 258 5.80 12.74 -17.25
N VAL A 259 5.07 13.42 -16.38
CA VAL A 259 4.80 14.85 -16.43
C VAL A 259 5.54 15.54 -15.29
N THR A 260 6.56 16.34 -15.60
CA THR A 260 7.27 17.11 -14.57
C THR A 260 6.43 18.29 -14.10
N THR A 261 6.17 18.36 -12.79
CA THR A 261 5.44 19.45 -12.13
C THR A 261 6.33 20.13 -11.10
N SER A 262 5.86 21.23 -10.50
CA SER A 262 6.54 21.86 -9.36
C SER A 262 6.54 21.00 -8.09
N ASN A 263 5.68 19.98 -8.02
CA ASN A 263 5.48 19.13 -6.84
C ASN A 263 5.95 17.68 -7.05
N GLY A 264 6.74 17.41 -8.09
CA GLY A 264 7.19 16.07 -8.45
C GLY A 264 6.70 15.65 -9.84
N ILE A 265 6.61 14.34 -10.07
CA ILE A 265 6.29 13.73 -11.36
C ILE A 265 4.88 13.13 -11.32
N ASP A 266 4.00 13.64 -12.17
CA ASP A 266 2.63 13.15 -12.37
C ASP A 266 2.64 12.03 -13.43
N LEU A 267 2.19 10.85 -13.01
CA LEU A 267 1.98 9.61 -13.77
C LEU A 267 0.54 9.10 -13.61
N ARG A 268 -0.38 9.95 -13.10
CA ARG A 268 -1.76 9.53 -12.80
C ARG A 268 -2.54 9.13 -14.04
N GLU A 269 -2.31 9.80 -15.16
CA GLU A 269 -3.16 9.67 -16.36
C GLU A 269 -4.65 9.67 -15.99
N GLY A 270 -5.06 10.58 -15.11
CA GLY A 270 -6.43 10.72 -14.62
C GLY A 270 -6.77 9.99 -13.31
N THR A 271 -5.84 9.25 -12.67
CA THR A 271 -6.11 8.60 -11.38
C THR A 271 -4.88 8.42 -10.48
N MET A 272 -5.04 8.61 -9.17
CA MET A 272 -4.01 8.23 -8.20
C MET A 272 -3.69 6.73 -8.16
N TYR A 273 -4.57 5.86 -8.66
CA TYR A 273 -4.23 4.43 -8.79
C TYR A 273 -3.02 4.21 -9.70
N ALA A 274 -3.01 4.85 -10.87
CA ALA A 274 -1.89 4.73 -11.79
C ALA A 274 -0.62 5.38 -11.24
N GLN A 275 -0.74 6.50 -10.50
CA GLN A 275 0.40 7.10 -9.80
C GLN A 275 1.02 6.13 -8.81
N GLY A 276 0.20 5.51 -7.95
CA GLY A 276 0.67 4.57 -6.93
C GLY A 276 1.36 3.37 -7.57
N LEU A 277 0.72 2.74 -8.55
CA LEU A 277 1.27 1.59 -9.27
C LEU A 277 2.57 1.91 -9.99
N ALA A 278 2.62 3.03 -10.74
CA ALA A 278 3.82 3.43 -11.46
C ALA A 278 4.96 3.76 -10.48
N SER A 279 4.65 4.42 -9.36
CA SER A 279 5.62 4.73 -8.32
C SER A 279 6.21 3.47 -7.67
N ILE A 280 5.39 2.44 -7.39
CA ILE A 280 5.87 1.15 -6.89
C ILE A 280 6.88 0.57 -7.88
N VAL A 281 6.52 0.45 -9.16
CA VAL A 281 7.37 -0.15 -10.19
C VAL A 281 8.69 0.60 -10.35
N LEU A 282 8.64 1.93 -10.40
CA LEU A 282 9.85 2.76 -10.53
C LEU A 282 10.76 2.63 -9.30
N CYS A 283 10.18 2.66 -8.09
CA CYS A 283 10.93 2.51 -6.86
C CYS A 283 11.55 1.11 -6.72
N GLU A 284 10.78 0.05 -7.03
CA GLU A 284 11.28 -1.33 -6.97
C GLU A 284 12.36 -1.58 -8.02
N ALA A 285 12.17 -1.12 -9.27
CA ALA A 285 13.20 -1.23 -10.30
C ALA A 285 14.48 -0.52 -9.87
N TYR A 286 14.38 0.71 -9.36
CA TYR A 286 15.54 1.44 -8.82
C TYR A 286 16.15 0.73 -7.61
N ALA A 287 15.36 0.18 -6.70
CA ALA A 287 15.84 -0.55 -5.54
C ALA A 287 16.69 -1.77 -5.93
N MET A 288 16.25 -2.50 -6.94
CA MET A 288 16.89 -3.73 -7.41
C MET A 288 18.15 -3.48 -8.24
N THR A 289 18.20 -2.40 -9.03
CA THR A 289 19.30 -2.16 -9.98
C THR A 289 20.25 -1.03 -9.58
N LYS A 290 19.79 -0.09 -8.75
CA LYS A 290 20.46 1.19 -8.48
C LYS A 290 20.80 1.99 -9.75
N ASP A 291 20.05 1.78 -10.82
CA ASP A 291 20.19 2.53 -12.06
C ASP A 291 19.93 4.03 -11.84
N GLY A 292 20.92 4.86 -12.14
CA GLY A 292 20.87 6.31 -11.96
C GLY A 292 19.74 6.96 -12.77
N ASP A 293 19.39 6.40 -13.92
CA ASP A 293 18.37 6.97 -14.82
C ASP A 293 16.95 6.88 -14.23
N LEU A 294 16.74 5.97 -13.27
CA LEU A 294 15.45 5.80 -12.59
C LEU A 294 15.34 6.62 -11.30
N LYS A 295 16.45 7.10 -10.74
CA LYS A 295 16.47 7.69 -9.39
C LYS A 295 15.58 8.92 -9.28
N ASP A 296 15.79 9.90 -10.16
CA ASP A 296 15.05 11.17 -10.12
C ASP A 296 13.59 10.97 -10.53
N LEU A 297 13.34 10.04 -11.45
CA LEU A 297 12.00 9.65 -11.86
C LEU A 297 11.21 9.03 -10.70
N ALA A 298 11.82 8.09 -9.98
CA ALA A 298 11.23 7.44 -8.82
C ALA A 298 11.03 8.41 -7.65
N GLN A 299 12.03 9.24 -7.32
CA GLN A 299 11.91 10.25 -6.26
C GLN A 299 10.81 11.27 -6.59
N GLY A 300 10.75 11.76 -7.82
CA GLY A 300 9.73 12.70 -8.25
C GLY A 300 8.32 12.11 -8.19
N ALA A 301 8.16 10.82 -8.49
CA ALA A 301 6.88 10.15 -8.39
C ALA A 301 6.39 10.05 -6.93
N LEU A 302 7.30 9.78 -5.98
CA LEU A 302 7.00 9.81 -4.54
C LEU A 302 6.67 11.23 -4.05
N ASP A 303 7.45 12.23 -4.46
CA ASP A 303 7.22 13.63 -4.09
C ASP A 303 5.80 14.07 -4.49
N PHE A 304 5.32 13.61 -5.66
CA PHE A 304 3.97 13.88 -6.13
C PHE A 304 2.89 13.15 -5.32
N ILE A 305 3.12 11.89 -4.91
CA ILE A 305 2.23 11.16 -4.00
C ILE A 305 2.07 11.95 -2.70
N GLU A 306 3.16 12.38 -2.09
CA GLU A 306 3.11 13.11 -0.83
C GLU A 306 2.44 14.48 -0.97
N TYR A 307 2.55 15.14 -2.13
CA TYR A 307 1.81 16.37 -2.44
C TYR A 307 0.30 16.14 -2.58
N ALA A 308 -0.09 15.00 -3.15
CA ALA A 308 -1.47 14.63 -3.39
C ALA A 308 -2.24 14.21 -2.12
N GLN A 309 -1.56 13.99 -0.99
CA GLN A 309 -2.18 13.51 0.24
C GLN A 309 -3.22 14.51 0.78
N ALA A 310 -4.38 14.01 1.16
CA ALA A 310 -5.43 14.82 1.74
C ALA A 310 -5.18 15.17 3.20
N LYS A 311 -5.90 16.17 3.70
CA LYS A 311 -5.78 16.63 5.10
C LYS A 311 -6.19 15.56 6.13
N ASN A 312 -7.05 14.62 5.75
CA ASN A 312 -7.43 13.49 6.60
C ASN A 312 -6.38 12.36 6.57
N GLY A 313 -5.29 12.51 5.80
CA GLY A 313 -4.16 11.58 5.78
C GLY A 313 -4.23 10.44 4.77
N GLY A 314 -5.38 10.26 4.10
CA GLY A 314 -5.52 9.29 3.03
C GLY A 314 -5.37 9.90 1.63
N TRP A 315 -5.56 9.06 0.63
CA TRP A 315 -5.66 9.42 -0.79
C TRP A 315 -6.93 8.85 -1.40
N ARG A 316 -7.39 9.52 -2.45
CA ARG A 316 -8.50 9.07 -3.29
C ARG A 316 -8.14 9.30 -4.76
N TYR A 317 -9.11 9.30 -5.66
CA TYR A 317 -8.90 9.39 -7.11
C TYR A 317 -8.21 10.69 -7.54
N GLU A 318 -8.63 11.81 -6.94
CA GLU A 318 -8.09 13.14 -7.21
C GLU A 318 -7.15 13.66 -6.12
N LEU A 319 -6.41 14.71 -6.47
CA LEU A 319 -5.46 15.35 -5.57
C LEU A 319 -6.17 15.92 -4.33
N GLN A 320 -5.68 15.57 -3.14
CA GLN A 320 -6.12 16.10 -1.85
C GLN A 320 -7.61 15.88 -1.54
N GLU A 321 -8.25 14.96 -2.24
CA GLU A 321 -9.60 14.49 -1.97
C GLU A 321 -9.61 13.62 -0.70
N PRO A 322 -10.61 13.76 0.20
CA PRO A 322 -10.71 12.92 1.41
C PRO A 322 -10.52 11.44 1.09
N GLY A 323 -9.51 10.83 1.70
CA GLY A 323 -9.04 9.52 1.28
C GLY A 323 -10.03 8.38 1.44
N ASP A 324 -9.76 7.31 0.69
CA ASP A 324 -10.37 5.99 0.87
C ASP A 324 -9.30 4.93 1.18
N THR A 325 -9.72 3.79 1.71
CA THR A 325 -8.80 2.71 2.12
C THR A 325 -8.04 2.10 0.94
N THR A 326 -8.65 2.03 -0.24
CA THR A 326 -8.11 1.31 -1.40
C THR A 326 -6.97 2.05 -2.09
N VAL A 327 -7.14 3.35 -2.38
CA VAL A 327 -6.10 4.19 -2.97
C VAL A 327 -5.00 4.44 -1.95
N THR A 328 -5.36 4.67 -0.69
CA THR A 328 -4.38 4.84 0.41
C THR A 328 -3.47 3.62 0.55
N GLY A 329 -4.00 2.40 0.41
CA GLY A 329 -3.19 1.18 0.40
C GLY A 329 -2.10 1.18 -0.68
N TRP A 330 -2.46 1.52 -1.92
CA TRP A 330 -1.49 1.62 -3.02
C TRP A 330 -0.46 2.72 -2.81
N GLN A 331 -0.86 3.90 -2.35
CA GLN A 331 0.08 4.99 -2.07
C GLN A 331 1.04 4.62 -0.94
N LEU A 332 0.56 3.99 0.12
CA LEU A 332 1.41 3.55 1.22
C LEU A 332 2.44 2.51 0.75
N MET A 333 2.03 1.54 -0.08
CA MET A 333 2.97 0.57 -0.67
C MET A 333 4.01 1.24 -1.59
N ALA A 334 3.63 2.28 -2.34
CA ALA A 334 4.58 3.08 -3.12
C ALA A 334 5.61 3.77 -2.22
N LEU A 335 5.16 4.43 -1.15
CA LEU A 335 6.04 5.08 -0.17
C LEU A 335 6.97 4.04 0.49
N LYS A 336 6.46 2.86 0.85
CA LYS A 336 7.30 1.76 1.37
C LYS A 336 8.32 1.26 0.35
N SER A 337 7.95 1.16 -0.92
CA SER A 337 8.88 0.84 -2.00
C SER A 337 9.98 1.88 -2.13
N GLY A 338 9.66 3.15 -1.95
CA GLY A 338 10.60 4.26 -1.88
C GLY A 338 11.58 4.14 -0.69
N GLU A 339 11.07 3.87 0.51
CA GLU A 339 11.90 3.64 1.70
C GLU A 339 12.89 2.48 1.47
N MET A 340 12.44 1.36 0.90
CA MET A 340 13.29 0.21 0.56
C MET A 340 14.35 0.56 -0.49
N ALA A 341 14.03 1.46 -1.41
CA ALA A 341 14.97 1.92 -2.42
C ALA A 341 16.05 2.88 -1.87
N GLY A 342 15.88 3.36 -0.63
CA GLY A 342 16.72 4.42 -0.05
C GLY A 342 16.36 5.82 -0.55
N LEU A 343 15.14 5.99 -1.09
CA LEU A 343 14.60 7.28 -1.50
C LEU A 343 13.99 8.03 -0.31
N ARG A 344 13.83 9.34 -0.46
CA ARG A 344 13.30 10.20 0.59
C ARG A 344 11.78 10.07 0.66
N VAL A 345 11.30 9.66 1.84
CA VAL A 345 9.88 9.69 2.22
C VAL A 345 9.74 10.51 3.51
N ARG A 346 8.80 11.45 3.51
CA ARG A 346 8.52 12.35 4.63
C ARG A 346 7.77 11.63 5.74
N SER A 347 8.34 11.63 6.94
CA SER A 347 7.72 11.03 8.12
C SER A 347 6.30 11.56 8.44
N PRO A 348 5.98 12.87 8.28
CA PRO A 348 4.62 13.37 8.49
C PRO A 348 3.57 12.68 7.62
N THR A 349 3.91 12.36 6.36
CA THR A 349 3.00 11.68 5.44
C THR A 349 2.59 10.31 5.98
N MET A 350 3.57 9.54 6.46
CA MET A 350 3.34 8.20 7.05
C MET A 350 2.51 8.27 8.34
N TYR A 351 2.76 9.27 9.18
CA TYR A 351 1.99 9.47 10.41
C TYR A 351 0.51 9.73 10.10
N MET A 352 0.22 10.62 9.14
CA MET A 352 -1.16 10.95 8.78
C MET A 352 -1.93 9.75 8.23
N VAL A 353 -1.28 8.72 7.67
CA VAL A 353 -1.96 7.48 7.27
C VAL A 353 -2.57 6.76 8.47
N ASN A 354 -1.92 6.79 9.66
CA ASN A 354 -2.54 6.25 10.87
C ASN A 354 -3.81 7.01 11.24
N ASP A 355 -3.78 8.35 11.18
CA ASP A 355 -4.94 9.18 11.48
C ASP A 355 -6.11 8.83 10.54
N PHE A 356 -5.84 8.66 9.23
CA PHE A 356 -6.84 8.21 8.28
C PHE A 356 -7.42 6.84 8.66
N LEU A 357 -6.56 5.85 8.90
CA LEU A 357 -6.99 4.48 9.23
C LEU A 357 -7.80 4.45 10.52
N ASP A 358 -7.52 5.34 11.48
CA ASP A 358 -8.31 5.47 12.70
C ASP A 358 -9.75 5.93 12.43
N THR A 359 -10.00 6.67 11.35
CA THR A 359 -11.36 7.14 10.98
C THR A 359 -12.19 6.08 10.26
N VAL A 360 -11.56 5.07 9.66
CA VAL A 360 -12.24 4.02 8.87
C VAL A 360 -12.15 2.64 9.52
N GLN A 361 -11.62 2.54 10.75
CA GLN A 361 -11.56 1.28 11.48
C GLN A 361 -12.81 1.00 12.33
N SER A 362 -13.08 -0.27 12.54
CA SER A 362 -14.03 -0.80 13.51
C SER A 362 -13.39 -1.94 14.32
N GLU A 363 -14.04 -2.37 15.40
CA GLU A 363 -13.57 -3.45 16.28
C GLU A 363 -12.12 -3.24 16.75
N GLU A 364 -11.82 -2.03 17.26
CA GLU A 364 -10.49 -1.65 17.76
C GLU A 364 -9.34 -1.87 16.75
N GLY A 365 -9.64 -1.70 15.46
CA GLY A 365 -8.65 -1.84 14.38
C GLY A 365 -8.50 -3.26 13.84
N ALA A 366 -9.42 -4.16 14.18
CA ALA A 366 -9.50 -5.48 13.58
C ALA A 366 -10.14 -5.48 12.19
N LYS A 367 -11.01 -4.50 11.90
CA LYS A 367 -11.69 -4.37 10.62
C LYS A 367 -11.69 -2.95 10.11
N TYR A 368 -11.85 -2.79 8.80
CA TYR A 368 -11.77 -1.49 8.14
C TYR A 368 -12.83 -1.38 7.05
N GLY A 369 -13.42 -0.20 6.91
CA GLY A 369 -14.32 0.17 5.82
C GLY A 369 -13.64 1.00 4.74
N TYR A 370 -14.44 1.56 3.84
CA TYR A 370 -13.94 2.24 2.64
C TYR A 370 -13.63 3.72 2.88
N GLN A 371 -14.64 4.50 3.25
CA GLN A 371 -14.54 5.91 3.65
C GLN A 371 -15.12 6.16 5.05
N ASP A 372 -15.69 5.11 5.63
CA ASP A 372 -16.36 5.09 6.92
C ASP A 372 -16.00 3.78 7.65
N PRO A 373 -16.33 3.64 8.94
CA PRO A 373 -16.00 2.45 9.74
C PRO A 373 -16.68 1.13 9.33
N SER A 374 -17.64 1.13 8.39
CA SER A 374 -18.41 -0.05 8.01
C SER A 374 -17.51 -1.09 7.32
N PRO A 375 -17.23 -2.23 7.97
CA PRO A 375 -16.16 -3.11 7.54
C PRO A 375 -16.51 -3.88 6.27
N ARG A 376 -15.53 -4.05 5.39
CA ARG A 376 -15.60 -4.96 4.22
C ARG A 376 -14.37 -5.86 4.15
N PRO A 377 -14.44 -7.06 3.56
CA PRO A 377 -13.30 -7.97 3.50
C PRO A 377 -12.04 -7.36 2.86
N ALA A 378 -12.19 -6.75 1.67
CA ALA A 378 -11.08 -6.15 0.94
C ALA A 378 -10.43 -4.99 1.70
N THR A 379 -11.24 -4.04 2.19
CA THR A 379 -10.75 -2.89 2.96
C THR A 379 -10.14 -3.31 4.29
N THR A 380 -10.66 -4.36 4.92
CA THR A 380 -10.07 -4.96 6.13
C THR A 380 -8.68 -5.50 5.85
N ALA A 381 -8.50 -6.29 4.79
CA ALA A 381 -7.17 -6.79 4.41
C ALA A 381 -6.18 -5.64 4.11
N ILE A 382 -6.63 -4.60 3.41
CA ILE A 382 -5.81 -3.42 3.09
C ILE A 382 -5.43 -2.66 4.36
N GLY A 383 -6.41 -2.35 5.23
CA GLY A 383 -6.18 -1.62 6.47
C GLY A 383 -5.21 -2.36 7.40
N LEU A 384 -5.37 -3.68 7.55
CA LEU A 384 -4.45 -4.52 8.31
C LEU A 384 -3.04 -4.48 7.71
N LEU A 385 -2.89 -4.64 6.39
CA LEU A 385 -1.59 -4.55 5.73
C LEU A 385 -0.94 -3.19 5.96
N CYS A 386 -1.70 -2.10 5.83
CA CYS A 386 -1.23 -0.76 6.11
C CYS A 386 -0.72 -0.63 7.56
N ARG A 387 -1.46 -1.15 8.55
CA ARG A 387 -1.02 -1.16 9.95
C ARG A 387 0.26 -1.96 10.17
N MET A 388 0.43 -3.09 9.47
CA MET A 388 1.69 -3.85 9.53
C MET A 388 2.86 -3.01 9.00
N TYR A 389 2.69 -2.32 7.87
CA TYR A 389 3.70 -1.41 7.32
C TYR A 389 3.93 -0.16 8.18
N LEU A 390 2.93 0.28 8.93
CA LEU A 390 3.03 1.33 9.95
C LEU A 390 3.55 0.79 11.30
N ARG A 391 4.05 -0.45 11.31
CA ARG A 391 4.78 -1.09 12.41
C ARG A 391 3.93 -1.37 13.66
N TRP A 392 2.64 -1.67 13.48
CA TRP A 392 1.89 -2.31 14.57
C TRP A 392 2.60 -3.58 15.03
N PRO A 393 2.81 -3.79 16.34
CA PRO A 393 3.43 -5.02 16.81
C PRO A 393 2.49 -6.20 16.56
N ARG A 394 3.05 -7.39 16.36
CA ARG A 394 2.28 -8.64 16.21
C ARG A 394 1.27 -8.85 17.36
N SER A 395 1.61 -8.39 18.56
CA SER A 395 0.77 -8.47 19.76
C SER A 395 -0.36 -7.45 19.83
N HIS A 396 -0.53 -6.58 18.82
CA HIS A 396 -1.60 -5.59 18.81
C HIS A 396 -2.97 -6.29 18.72
N PRO A 397 -3.93 -6.02 19.63
CA PRO A 397 -5.24 -6.70 19.66
C PRO A 397 -6.01 -6.62 18.33
N GLY A 398 -6.08 -5.43 17.73
CA GLY A 398 -6.70 -5.26 16.41
C GLY A 398 -6.03 -6.11 15.32
N LEU A 399 -4.71 -6.24 15.33
CA LEU A 399 -4.01 -7.05 14.33
C LEU A 399 -4.29 -8.55 14.52
N MET A 400 -4.26 -9.04 15.77
CA MET A 400 -4.62 -10.42 16.09
C MET A 400 -6.07 -10.74 15.70
N GLY A 401 -7.01 -9.86 16.04
CA GLY A 401 -8.43 -10.03 15.69
C GLY A 401 -8.67 -10.01 14.18
N GLY A 402 -8.01 -9.09 13.47
CA GLY A 402 -8.12 -9.00 12.02
C GLY A 402 -7.53 -10.20 11.28
N VAL A 403 -6.39 -10.72 11.74
CA VAL A 403 -5.80 -11.94 11.16
C VAL A 403 -6.67 -13.17 11.45
N HIS A 404 -7.22 -13.28 12.66
CA HIS A 404 -8.17 -14.35 12.98
C HIS A 404 -9.39 -14.32 12.05
N TYR A 405 -9.95 -13.12 11.84
CA TYR A 405 -11.04 -12.92 10.89
C TYR A 405 -10.67 -13.35 9.45
N LEU A 406 -9.47 -13.01 8.97
CA LEU A 406 -9.01 -13.44 7.64
C LEU A 406 -8.77 -14.95 7.55
N ASP A 407 -8.23 -15.58 8.58
CA ASP A 407 -8.03 -17.04 8.63
C ASP A 407 -9.38 -17.80 8.58
N GLU A 408 -10.38 -17.31 9.32
CA GLU A 408 -11.74 -17.87 9.29
C GLU A 408 -12.43 -17.67 7.94
N LEU A 409 -12.30 -16.48 7.34
CA LEU A 409 -12.90 -16.16 6.05
C LEU A 409 -12.25 -16.97 4.91
N GLY A 410 -10.92 -17.07 4.92
CA GLY A 410 -10.13 -17.72 3.87
C GLY A 410 -10.13 -16.97 2.53
N PRO A 411 -9.42 -17.50 1.52
CA PRO A 411 -9.38 -16.91 0.19
C PRO A 411 -10.75 -16.98 -0.50
N SER A 412 -11.06 -15.93 -1.27
CA SER A 412 -12.25 -15.84 -2.13
C SER A 412 -12.00 -16.53 -3.48
N GLU A 413 -13.02 -17.12 -4.08
CA GLU A 413 -12.91 -17.72 -5.42
C GLU A 413 -12.93 -16.66 -6.53
N ASN A 414 -13.58 -15.52 -6.31
CA ASN A 414 -13.79 -14.52 -7.37
C ASN A 414 -13.17 -13.15 -7.10
N ASN A 415 -12.86 -12.80 -5.84
CA ASN A 415 -12.30 -11.50 -5.49
C ASN A 415 -10.76 -11.54 -5.40
N ILE A 416 -10.10 -11.46 -6.56
CA ILE A 416 -8.62 -11.46 -6.62
C ILE A 416 -7.99 -10.23 -5.94
N TYR A 417 -8.71 -9.11 -5.88
CA TYR A 417 -8.22 -7.90 -5.23
C TYR A 417 -8.11 -8.09 -3.71
N PHE A 418 -9.16 -8.62 -3.07
CA PHE A 418 -9.12 -9.05 -1.67
C PHE A 418 -8.01 -10.08 -1.45
N ASN A 419 -7.95 -11.11 -2.29
CA ASN A 419 -6.96 -12.19 -2.15
C ASN A 419 -5.52 -11.67 -2.16
N TYR A 420 -5.19 -10.73 -3.04
CA TYR A 420 -3.85 -10.15 -3.10
C TYR A 420 -3.43 -9.47 -1.79
N TYR A 421 -4.31 -8.67 -1.19
CA TYR A 421 -4.03 -7.99 0.07
C TYR A 421 -4.04 -8.96 1.25
N ALA A 422 -5.06 -9.81 1.34
CA ALA A 422 -5.17 -10.76 2.43
C ALA A 422 -4.00 -11.76 2.42
N THR A 423 -3.56 -12.22 1.25
CA THR A 423 -2.37 -13.08 1.12
C THR A 423 -1.11 -12.40 1.67
N GLN A 424 -0.91 -11.10 1.42
CA GLN A 424 0.23 -10.37 2.02
C GLN A 424 0.12 -10.26 3.55
N VAL A 425 -1.07 -9.98 4.08
CA VAL A 425 -1.32 -9.95 5.53
C VAL A 425 -0.98 -11.31 6.15
N MET A 426 -1.53 -12.39 5.60
CA MET A 426 -1.29 -13.75 6.09
C MET A 426 0.18 -14.15 5.95
N HIS A 427 0.84 -13.76 4.85
CA HIS A 427 2.27 -14.00 4.67
C HIS A 427 3.11 -13.24 5.69
N HIS A 428 2.84 -11.97 5.95
CA HIS A 428 3.58 -11.26 7.00
C HIS A 428 3.33 -11.84 8.39
N TRP A 429 2.11 -12.34 8.65
CA TRP A 429 1.75 -13.01 9.91
C TRP A 429 2.47 -14.34 10.12
N GLN A 430 2.70 -15.11 9.06
CA GLN A 430 3.29 -16.46 9.11
C GLN A 430 2.47 -17.44 9.97
N GLY A 431 3.06 -18.58 10.34
CA GLY A 431 2.45 -19.56 11.23
C GLY A 431 1.49 -20.53 10.53
N SER A 432 0.62 -21.15 11.33
CA SER A 432 -0.31 -22.17 10.83
C SER A 432 -1.39 -21.58 9.92
N GLU A 433 -1.77 -20.35 10.21
CA GLU A 433 -2.73 -19.50 9.51
C GLU A 433 -2.22 -19.21 8.10
N TRP A 434 -0.95 -18.79 7.97
CA TRP A 434 -0.31 -18.63 6.67
C TRP A 434 -0.32 -19.92 5.86
N LYS A 435 0.06 -21.05 6.46
CA LYS A 435 0.10 -22.33 5.75
C LYS A 435 -1.27 -22.72 5.21
N ARG A 436 -2.32 -22.62 6.04
CA ARG A 436 -3.71 -22.92 5.63
C ARG A 436 -4.18 -22.00 4.50
N TRP A 437 -3.92 -20.70 4.63
CA TRP A 437 -4.27 -19.71 3.61
C TRP A 437 -3.56 -20.01 2.29
N ASN A 438 -2.23 -20.13 2.34
CA ASN A 438 -1.40 -20.24 1.16
C ASN A 438 -1.61 -21.54 0.40
N ASP A 439 -1.76 -22.68 1.09
CA ASP A 439 -2.05 -23.95 0.42
C ASP A 439 -3.36 -23.85 -0.40
N ARG A 440 -4.41 -23.25 0.18
CA ARG A 440 -5.67 -23.03 -0.54
C ARG A 440 -5.51 -22.06 -1.71
N MET A 441 -4.84 -20.93 -1.49
CA MET A 441 -4.71 -19.86 -2.48
C MET A 441 -3.82 -20.28 -3.66
N ARG A 442 -2.63 -20.84 -3.37
CA ARG A 442 -1.67 -21.36 -4.36
C ARG A 442 -2.34 -22.41 -5.25
N ASP A 443 -2.93 -23.42 -4.64
CA ASP A 443 -3.50 -24.55 -5.40
C ASP A 443 -4.74 -24.11 -6.20
N TYR A 444 -5.49 -23.12 -5.70
CA TYR A 444 -6.58 -22.50 -6.45
C TYR A 444 -6.08 -21.77 -7.70
N LEU A 445 -5.06 -20.91 -7.58
CA LEU A 445 -4.52 -20.17 -8.73
C LEU A 445 -3.88 -21.11 -9.76
N VAL A 446 -3.11 -22.11 -9.31
CA VAL A 446 -2.54 -23.12 -10.22
C VAL A 446 -3.63 -23.83 -11.02
N ARG A 447 -4.70 -24.27 -10.36
CA ARG A 447 -5.81 -25.00 -11.00
C ARG A 447 -6.65 -24.13 -11.94
N THR A 448 -6.75 -22.84 -11.67
CA THR A 448 -7.61 -21.91 -12.43
C THR A 448 -6.90 -21.15 -13.55
N GLN A 449 -5.59 -21.32 -13.70
CA GLN A 449 -4.85 -20.73 -14.81
C GLN A 449 -5.38 -21.28 -16.13
N SER A 450 -5.70 -20.38 -17.06
CA SER A 450 -6.14 -20.78 -18.38
C SER A 450 -5.02 -21.53 -19.12
N ASN A 451 -5.40 -22.60 -19.80
CA ASN A 451 -4.52 -23.40 -20.66
C ASN A 451 -5.00 -23.39 -22.12
N GLN A 452 -5.81 -22.39 -22.50
CA GLN A 452 -6.51 -22.35 -23.79
C GLN A 452 -6.02 -21.21 -24.68
N GLY A 453 -5.56 -21.55 -25.89
CA GLY A 453 -5.28 -20.59 -26.97
C GLY A 453 -4.48 -19.36 -26.55
N HIS A 454 -4.96 -18.17 -26.92
CA HIS A 454 -4.32 -16.89 -26.61
C HIS A 454 -4.43 -16.49 -25.12
N GLU A 455 -5.23 -17.22 -24.34
CA GLU A 455 -5.40 -17.00 -22.91
C GLU A 455 -4.47 -17.91 -22.08
N ASN A 456 -3.72 -18.84 -22.70
CA ASN A 456 -2.88 -19.77 -21.97
C ASN A 456 -1.83 -19.03 -21.13
N GLY A 457 -1.78 -19.34 -19.82
CA GLY A 457 -0.97 -18.64 -18.82
C GLY A 457 -1.69 -17.52 -18.06
N SER A 458 -2.91 -17.13 -18.45
CA SER A 458 -3.64 -16.01 -17.84
C SER A 458 -4.73 -16.42 -16.86
N TRP A 459 -5.25 -15.45 -16.10
CA TRP A 459 -6.40 -15.61 -15.21
C TRP A 459 -7.48 -14.58 -15.47
N TYR A 460 -8.72 -14.96 -15.18
CA TYR A 460 -9.84 -14.04 -15.10
C TYR A 460 -10.85 -14.57 -14.06
N PHE A 461 -11.20 -13.72 -13.10
CA PHE A 461 -12.19 -14.04 -12.07
C PHE A 461 -13.32 -13.03 -12.15
N GLU A 462 -14.56 -13.48 -12.34
CA GLU A 462 -15.68 -12.56 -12.49
C GLU A 462 -16.13 -12.01 -11.12
N HIS A 463 -15.92 -10.71 -10.91
CA HIS A 463 -16.33 -9.96 -9.72
C HIS A 463 -16.63 -8.52 -10.14
N ASN A 464 -17.35 -7.78 -9.28
CA ASN A 464 -17.83 -6.41 -9.51
C ASN A 464 -16.76 -5.42 -10.03
N HIS A 465 -15.47 -5.67 -9.80
CA HIS A 465 -14.35 -4.79 -10.23
C HIS A 465 -13.44 -5.41 -11.30
N SER A 466 -13.62 -6.70 -11.61
CA SER A 466 -12.78 -7.42 -12.56
C SER A 466 -12.99 -6.99 -14.01
N GLY A 467 -14.16 -6.40 -14.32
CA GLY A 467 -14.52 -5.97 -15.66
C GLY A 467 -13.71 -4.78 -16.17
N GLU A 468 -13.27 -3.89 -15.27
CA GLU A 468 -12.57 -2.67 -15.70
C GLU A 468 -11.10 -2.89 -16.05
N GLY A 469 -10.38 -3.61 -15.20
CA GLY A 469 -9.00 -4.03 -15.47
C GLY A 469 -8.91 -5.26 -16.37
N GLY A 470 -10.03 -5.98 -16.56
CA GLY A 470 -10.12 -7.16 -17.40
C GLY A 470 -9.13 -8.27 -17.04
N ARG A 471 -8.84 -9.11 -18.04
CA ARG A 471 -7.90 -10.23 -17.91
C ARG A 471 -6.47 -9.80 -17.58
N LEU A 472 -6.01 -8.63 -18.06
CA LEU A 472 -4.67 -8.12 -17.77
C LEU A 472 -4.47 -7.92 -16.27
N TYR A 473 -5.38 -7.17 -15.64
CA TYR A 473 -5.35 -6.91 -14.20
C TYR A 473 -5.42 -8.20 -13.39
N ASN A 474 -6.38 -9.08 -13.71
CA ASN A 474 -6.56 -10.35 -13.00
C ASN A 474 -5.31 -11.22 -13.09
N THR A 475 -4.68 -11.29 -14.25
CA THR A 475 -3.45 -12.06 -14.47
C THR A 475 -2.29 -11.49 -13.67
N ALA A 476 -2.06 -10.18 -13.72
CA ALA A 476 -1.00 -9.55 -12.95
C ALA A 476 -1.19 -9.75 -11.43
N MET A 477 -2.42 -9.58 -10.93
CA MET A 477 -2.75 -9.77 -9.51
C MET A 477 -2.59 -11.23 -9.07
N ALA A 478 -3.00 -12.19 -9.91
CA ALA A 478 -2.80 -13.63 -9.64
C ALA A 478 -1.31 -13.98 -9.56
N ILE A 479 -0.51 -13.48 -10.50
CA ILE A 479 0.95 -13.67 -10.47
C ILE A 479 1.50 -13.09 -9.17
N MET A 480 1.30 -11.80 -8.89
CA MET A 480 1.83 -11.16 -7.67
C MET A 480 1.37 -11.85 -6.37
N THR A 481 0.19 -12.46 -6.36
CA THR A 481 -0.30 -13.26 -5.22
C THR A 481 0.52 -14.53 -5.03
N LEU A 482 0.91 -15.21 -6.11
CA LEU A 482 1.82 -16.38 -6.06
C LEU A 482 3.26 -15.98 -5.69
N GLU A 483 3.70 -14.77 -6.03
CA GLU A 483 5.06 -14.29 -5.76
C GLU A 483 5.30 -13.92 -4.28
N VAL A 484 4.25 -13.78 -3.49
CA VAL A 484 4.27 -13.16 -2.15
C VAL A 484 5.39 -13.70 -1.24
N TYR A 485 5.68 -15.00 -1.30
CA TYR A 485 6.61 -15.67 -0.37
C TYR A 485 8.08 -15.26 -0.56
N TYR A 486 8.45 -14.76 -1.74
CA TYR A 486 9.78 -14.21 -2.03
C TYR A 486 9.76 -12.72 -2.36
N ARG A 487 8.62 -12.20 -2.82
CA ARG A 487 8.46 -10.80 -3.20
C ARG A 487 8.60 -9.86 -2.02
N TYR A 488 8.09 -10.26 -0.86
CA TYR A 488 8.14 -9.50 0.40
C TYR A 488 8.67 -10.38 1.53
N MET A 489 9.73 -9.95 2.20
CA MET A 489 10.18 -10.64 3.41
C MET A 489 9.11 -10.55 4.52
N PRO A 490 8.86 -11.62 5.31
CA PRO A 490 7.88 -11.53 6.40
C PRO A 490 8.24 -10.48 7.44
N LEU A 491 7.28 -9.67 7.89
CA LEU A 491 7.51 -8.59 8.86
C LEU A 491 7.71 -9.10 10.29
N TYR A 492 7.05 -10.20 10.67
CA TYR A 492 7.04 -10.70 12.05
C TYR A 492 7.80 -12.02 12.24
N ARG A 493 8.61 -12.44 11.26
CA ARG A 493 9.51 -13.58 11.43
C ARG A 493 10.75 -13.08 12.17
N ASP A 494 11.10 -13.72 13.29
CA ASP A 494 12.34 -13.40 14.01
C ASP A 494 13.53 -13.51 13.03
N SER A 495 14.40 -12.51 13.04
CA SER A 495 15.56 -12.44 12.14
C SER A 495 16.33 -13.76 12.17
N TRP A 496 16.60 -14.32 10.99
CA TRP A 496 17.35 -15.55 10.76
C TRP A 496 18.49 -15.72 11.78
N LYS A 497 18.23 -16.52 12.82
CA LYS A 497 19.29 -17.10 13.63
C LYS A 497 19.59 -18.45 13.00
N GLU A 498 20.51 -18.44 12.03
CA GLU A 498 21.34 -19.62 11.78
C GLU A 498 22.44 -19.71 12.85
#